data_AF-A0AAU9WZ32-F1
#
_entry.id   AF-A0AAU9WZ32-F1
#
_cell.length_a   1.000
_cell.length_b   1.000
_cell.length_c   1.000
_cell.angle_alpha   90.00
_cell.angle_beta   90.00
_cell.angle_gamma   90.00
#
_symmetry.space_group_name_H-M   'P 1'
#
loop_
_entity.id
_entity.type
_entity.pdbx_description
1 polymer ?
#
loop_
_entity_poly.entity_id
_entity_poly.type
_entity_poly.pdbx_seq_one_letter_code
_entity_poly.pdbx_strand_id
1 'polypeptide(L)'
;MRHWQKPNPEKVAKDMRTTCTIDGERMFDRTEWLSNIQIQGFFPRFCLKQRSKLQQESDDATDADDEDHHLMEASASDVDEECLREARNAIMDEIRLKHPIMFDIYDVSSLAREERLPSLKVKMLRDMCKHFELAFKVQDTNAAPLAKMEEVISGCGCYS
;
A
#
# COMPACT_ATOMS: atom_id res chain seq x y z
N MET A 1 5.89 13.64 -12.80
CA MET A 1 6.16 12.21 -12.62
C MET A 1 6.95 11.74 -13.84
N ARG A 2 8.14 11.12 -13.67
CA ARG A 2 8.88 10.57 -14.82
C ARG A 2 8.32 9.19 -15.13
N HIS A 3 7.79 9.00 -16.33
CA HIS A 3 7.33 7.70 -16.80
C HIS A 3 8.54 6.79 -17.03
N TRP A 4 8.58 5.62 -16.39
CA TRP A 4 9.57 4.59 -16.70
C TRP A 4 9.21 3.97 -18.05
N GLN A 5 10.01 4.24 -19.07
CA GLN A 5 9.87 3.60 -20.37
C GLN A 5 10.63 2.28 -20.37
N LYS A 6 9.95 1.20 -20.80
CA LYS A 6 10.61 -0.09 -21.01
C LYS A 6 11.73 0.09 -22.05
N PRO A 7 12.95 -0.39 -21.77
CA PRO A 7 14.04 -0.28 -22.74
C PRO A 7 13.77 -1.18 -23.96
N ASN A 8 14.15 -0.70 -25.15
CA ASN A 8 13.99 -1.44 -26.40
C ASN A 8 14.83 -2.73 -26.36
N PRO A 9 14.23 -3.93 -26.53
CA PRO A 9 14.94 -5.21 -26.54
C PRO A 9 16.13 -5.29 -27.52
N GLU A 10 16.04 -4.69 -28.71
CA GLU A 10 17.15 -4.65 -29.68
C GLU A 10 18.34 -3.88 -29.15
N LYS A 11 18.05 -2.75 -28.49
CA LYS A 11 19.06 -1.90 -27.89
C LYS A 11 19.75 -2.64 -26.76
N VAL A 12 18.98 -3.29 -25.88
CA VAL A 12 19.55 -4.09 -24.77
C VAL A 12 20.43 -5.22 -25.31
N ALA A 13 19.99 -5.94 -26.36
CA ALA A 13 20.76 -7.02 -26.96
C ALA A 13 22.11 -6.54 -27.53
N LYS A 14 22.13 -5.33 -28.10
CA LYS A 14 23.34 -4.69 -28.62
C LYS A 14 24.23 -4.18 -27.49
N ASP A 15 23.64 -3.57 -26.48
CA ASP A 15 24.33 -3.04 -25.32
C ASP A 15 25.08 -4.17 -24.59
N MET A 16 24.44 -5.33 -24.36
CA MET A 16 25.09 -6.52 -23.76
C MET A 16 26.38 -6.95 -24.47
N ARG A 17 26.51 -6.72 -25.79
CA ARG A 17 27.71 -7.09 -26.57
C ARG A 17 28.82 -6.03 -26.54
N THR A 18 28.50 -4.83 -26.09
CA THR A 18 29.35 -3.64 -26.27
C THR A 18 29.67 -2.93 -24.96
N THR A 19 28.91 -3.17 -23.89
CA THR A 19 29.17 -2.60 -22.57
C THR A 19 30.41 -3.21 -21.93
N CYS A 20 31.29 -2.32 -21.48
CA CYS A 20 32.49 -2.64 -20.70
C CYS A 20 32.40 -2.04 -19.30
N THR A 21 33.11 -2.64 -18.35
CA THR A 21 33.35 -2.10 -17.01
C THR A 21 34.22 -0.85 -17.06
N ILE A 22 34.39 -0.18 -15.92
CA ILE A 22 35.25 1.01 -15.80
C ILE A 22 36.71 0.68 -16.18
N ASP A 23 37.14 -0.56 -15.95
CA ASP A 23 38.48 -1.05 -16.29
C ASP A 23 38.61 -1.47 -17.77
N GLY A 24 37.55 -1.35 -18.57
CA GLY A 24 37.54 -1.64 -20.01
C GLY A 24 37.26 -3.11 -20.37
N GLU A 25 37.08 -3.98 -19.38
CA GLU A 25 36.73 -5.39 -19.57
C GLU A 25 35.24 -5.55 -19.95
N ARG A 26 34.90 -6.56 -20.75
CA ARG A 26 33.50 -6.80 -21.15
C ARG A 26 32.65 -7.15 -19.93
N MET A 27 31.45 -6.56 -19.85
CA MET A 27 30.51 -6.85 -18.75
C MET A 27 29.82 -8.20 -18.87
N PHE A 28 29.66 -8.72 -20.10
CA PHE A 28 28.98 -9.98 -20.36
C PHE A 28 29.79 -10.86 -21.31
N ASP A 29 29.89 -12.13 -20.96
CA ASP A 29 30.51 -13.13 -21.82
C ASP A 29 29.56 -13.59 -22.92
N ARG A 30 30.13 -14.21 -23.98
CA ARG A 30 29.35 -14.66 -25.14
C ARG A 30 28.24 -15.66 -24.77
N THR A 31 28.44 -16.41 -23.69
CA THR A 31 27.47 -17.38 -23.14
C THR A 31 26.31 -16.71 -22.39
N GLU A 32 26.47 -15.44 -22.01
CA GLU A 32 25.46 -14.66 -21.27
C GLU A 32 24.65 -13.72 -22.18
N TRP A 33 25.01 -13.64 -23.46
CA TRP A 33 24.30 -12.79 -24.41
C TRP A 33 22.90 -13.30 -24.67
N LEU A 34 21.94 -12.39 -24.55
CA LEU A 34 20.55 -12.66 -24.86
C LEU A 34 20.18 -12.07 -26.22
N SER A 35 19.37 -12.80 -26.98
CA SER A 35 18.72 -12.29 -28.19
C SER A 35 17.62 -11.28 -27.81
N ASN A 36 17.20 -10.47 -28.78
CA ASN A 36 16.04 -9.59 -28.61
C ASN A 36 14.82 -10.39 -28.10
N ILE A 37 14.54 -11.55 -28.69
CA ILE A 37 13.40 -12.40 -28.32
C ILE A 37 13.52 -12.87 -26.86
N GLN A 38 14.71 -13.27 -26.42
CA GLN A 38 14.95 -13.65 -25.03
C GLN A 38 14.72 -12.46 -24.09
N ILE A 39 15.29 -11.29 -24.41
CA ILE A 39 15.14 -10.05 -23.64
C ILE A 39 13.67 -9.60 -23.56
N GLN A 40 12.94 -9.72 -24.67
CA GLN A 40 11.51 -9.46 -24.74
C GLN A 40 10.72 -10.39 -23.82
N GLY A 41 11.13 -11.65 -23.70
CA GLY A 41 10.56 -12.64 -22.77
C GLY A 41 10.92 -12.44 -21.29
N PHE A 42 12.02 -11.74 -20.97
CA PHE A 42 12.41 -11.42 -19.59
C PHE A 42 11.62 -10.27 -18.98
N PHE A 43 11.14 -9.32 -19.79
CA PHE A 43 10.14 -8.37 -19.31
C PHE A 43 8.86 -9.15 -18.96
N PRO A 44 8.34 -9.06 -17.73
CA PRO A 44 7.37 -9.99 -17.17
C PRO A 44 6.37 -10.60 -18.15
N ARG A 45 6.62 -11.87 -18.48
CA ARG A 45 5.75 -12.96 -18.03
C ARG A 45 6.19 -13.44 -16.63
N PHE A 46 6.10 -12.60 -15.59
CA PHE A 46 6.33 -13.02 -14.19
C PHE A 46 5.24 -14.02 -13.71
N CYS A 47 4.22 -14.29 -14.53
CA CYS A 47 3.06 -15.12 -14.17
C CYS A 47 3.05 -16.53 -14.79
N LEU A 48 4.10 -17.00 -15.47
CA LEU A 48 4.07 -18.32 -16.11
C LEU A 48 4.61 -19.49 -15.28
N LYS A 49 5.33 -19.24 -14.18
CA LYS A 49 5.92 -20.35 -13.39
C LYS A 49 4.98 -20.94 -12.32
N GLN A 50 3.73 -20.49 -12.26
CA GLN A 50 2.67 -21.11 -11.43
C GLN A 50 1.71 -22.02 -12.21
N ARG A 51 1.80 -22.11 -13.55
CA ARG A 51 0.85 -22.91 -14.34
C ARG A 51 1.29 -24.33 -14.67
N SER A 52 2.53 -24.73 -14.42
CA SER A 52 2.96 -26.12 -14.72
C SER A 52 2.56 -27.15 -13.66
N LYS A 53 1.82 -26.78 -12.60
CA LYS A 53 1.26 -27.74 -11.63
C LYS A 53 -0.17 -28.20 -11.95
N LEU A 54 -0.76 -27.74 -13.05
CA LEU A 54 -2.17 -28.00 -13.38
C LEU A 54 -2.41 -28.72 -14.70
N GLN A 55 -1.36 -29.12 -15.41
CA GLN A 55 -1.49 -29.91 -16.64
C GLN A 55 -0.38 -30.96 -16.70
N GLN A 56 -0.62 -32.10 -16.07
CA GLN A 56 0.06 -33.34 -16.43
C GLN A 56 -0.93 -34.49 -16.33
N GLU A 57 -1.94 -34.47 -17.21
CA GLU A 57 -2.71 -35.64 -17.64
C GLU A 57 -3.02 -35.50 -19.13
N SER A 58 -2.04 -35.79 -19.98
CA SER A 58 -2.24 -36.43 -21.30
C SER A 58 -0.88 -36.67 -21.96
N ASP A 59 -0.42 -37.91 -21.93
CA ASP A 59 0.53 -38.45 -22.91
C ASP A 59 -0.13 -38.41 -24.30
N ASP A 60 0.55 -37.88 -25.32
CA ASP A 60 1.11 -38.67 -26.42
C ASP A 60 1.83 -37.74 -27.42
N ALA A 61 2.89 -38.25 -28.03
CA ALA A 61 3.84 -37.53 -28.88
C ALA A 61 3.25 -37.19 -30.26
N THR A 62 3.58 -36.01 -30.79
CA THR A 62 4.02 -35.86 -32.19
C THR A 62 4.61 -34.47 -32.46
N ASP A 63 5.60 -34.49 -33.35
CA ASP A 63 6.50 -33.42 -33.76
C ASP A 63 5.88 -32.54 -34.86
N ALA A 64 6.44 -31.33 -34.99
CA ALA A 64 6.41 -30.42 -36.14
C ALA A 64 5.19 -29.50 -36.42
N ASP A 65 5.59 -28.23 -36.60
CA ASP A 65 5.09 -27.16 -37.47
C ASP A 65 3.91 -26.25 -37.08
N ASP A 66 4.28 -24.97 -37.15
CA ASP A 66 3.60 -23.70 -37.39
C ASP A 66 2.06 -23.60 -37.45
N GLU A 67 1.61 -22.39 -37.11
CA GLU A 67 0.24 -21.86 -37.21
C GLU A 67 -0.70 -22.28 -36.08
N ASP A 68 -0.63 -21.59 -34.94
CA ASP A 68 -1.77 -20.87 -34.35
C ASP A 68 -1.36 -20.31 -32.98
N HIS A 69 -1.05 -19.01 -32.91
CA HIS A 69 -1.02 -18.30 -31.64
C HIS A 69 -2.12 -17.22 -31.62
N HIS A 70 -3.33 -17.61 -32.02
CA HIS A 70 -4.54 -17.10 -31.36
C HIS A 70 -4.51 -17.50 -29.89
N LEU A 71 -3.75 -16.78 -29.06
CA LEU A 71 -3.94 -16.87 -27.62
C LEU A 71 -3.81 -15.51 -26.96
N MET A 72 -4.99 -14.92 -26.83
CA MET A 72 -5.40 -14.14 -25.67
C MET A 72 -4.64 -12.83 -25.49
N GLU A 73 -5.10 -11.83 -26.24
CA GLU A 73 -5.16 -10.45 -25.78
C GLU A 73 -5.93 -10.39 -24.46
N ALA A 74 -5.24 -10.68 -23.36
CA ALA A 74 -5.71 -10.35 -22.04
C ALA A 74 -4.50 -9.91 -21.23
N SER A 75 -4.22 -8.60 -21.24
CA SER A 75 -3.83 -7.89 -20.02
C SER A 75 -3.40 -6.45 -20.29
N ALA A 76 -4.20 -5.53 -19.78
CA ALA A 76 -3.67 -4.38 -19.05
C ALA A 76 -4.40 -4.11 -17.72
N SER A 77 -5.34 -4.95 -17.30
CA SER A 77 -6.18 -4.67 -16.12
C SER A 77 -6.59 -5.93 -15.38
N ASP A 78 -5.62 -6.58 -14.74
CA ASP A 78 -5.93 -7.49 -13.63
C ASP A 78 -4.95 -7.24 -12.48
N VAL A 79 -4.68 -5.95 -12.22
CA VAL A 79 -4.36 -5.57 -10.85
C VAL A 79 -5.67 -5.72 -10.12
N ASP A 80 -5.71 -6.58 -9.11
CA ASP A 80 -6.89 -6.70 -8.26
C ASP A 80 -7.14 -5.32 -7.65
N GLU A 81 -8.11 -4.60 -8.22
CA GLU A 81 -8.54 -3.27 -7.81
C GLU A 81 -8.99 -3.31 -6.34
N GLU A 82 -9.43 -4.48 -5.86
CA GLU A 82 -9.71 -4.72 -4.44
C GLU A 82 -8.42 -4.71 -3.61
N CYS A 83 -7.37 -5.46 -3.97
CA CYS A 83 -6.06 -5.39 -3.30
C CYS A 83 -5.49 -3.96 -3.24
N LEU A 84 -5.61 -3.18 -4.33
CA LEU A 84 -5.16 -1.78 -4.32
C LEU A 84 -6.02 -0.91 -3.41
N ARG A 85 -7.34 -1.12 -3.40
CA ARG A 85 -8.28 -0.43 -2.51
C ARG A 85 -7.99 -0.76 -1.05
N GLU A 86 -7.76 -2.04 -0.73
CA GLU A 86 -7.37 -2.51 0.60
C GLU A 86 -6.04 -1.91 1.04
N ALA A 87 -5.00 -1.97 0.20
CA ALA A 87 -3.70 -1.37 0.50
C ALA A 87 -3.81 0.14 0.73
N ARG A 88 -4.59 0.85 -0.09
CA ARG A 88 -4.88 2.27 0.10
C ARG A 88 -5.59 2.52 1.41
N ASN A 89 -6.60 1.73 1.75
CA ASN A 89 -7.35 1.89 2.99
C ASN A 89 -6.47 1.59 4.21
N ALA A 90 -5.65 0.54 4.17
CA ALA A 90 -4.71 0.21 5.24
C ALA A 90 -3.68 1.31 5.47
N ILE A 91 -3.08 1.84 4.40
CA ILE A 91 -2.16 2.99 4.49
C ILE A 91 -2.89 4.22 5.02
N MET A 92 -4.10 4.49 4.53
CA MET A 92 -4.89 5.62 5.01
C MET A 92 -5.17 5.45 6.50
N ASP A 93 -5.59 4.27 6.96
CA ASP A 93 -5.86 3.94 8.37
C ASP A 93 -4.63 4.07 9.27
N GLU A 94 -3.46 3.65 8.79
CA GLU A 94 -2.18 3.80 9.50
C GLU A 94 -1.71 5.26 9.56
N ILE A 95 -1.88 6.01 8.46
CA ILE A 95 -1.44 7.41 8.35
C ILE A 95 -2.53 8.38 8.83
N ARG A 96 -3.77 7.94 9.09
CA ARG A 96 -4.89 8.84 9.46
C ARG A 96 -4.38 9.72 10.57
N LEU A 97 -4.24 11.00 10.23
CA LEU A 97 -3.92 12.04 11.17
C LEU A 97 -5.10 12.05 12.14
N LYS A 98 -4.98 11.30 13.24
CA LYS A 98 -5.91 11.37 14.35
C LYS A 98 -5.87 12.81 14.78
N HIS A 99 -6.95 13.55 14.53
CA HIS A 99 -7.00 14.95 14.87
C HIS A 99 -6.86 15.04 16.39
N PRO A 100 -5.72 15.54 16.91
CA PRO A 100 -5.50 15.53 18.34
C PRO A 100 -6.40 16.61 18.93
N ILE A 101 -7.33 16.21 19.80
CA ILE A 101 -8.14 17.16 20.55
C ILE A 101 -7.25 17.61 21.70
N MET A 102 -6.50 18.68 21.50
CA MET A 102 -5.50 19.13 22.46
C MET A 102 -6.13 19.98 23.56
N PHE A 103 -5.79 19.69 24.81
CA PHE A 103 -5.99 20.56 25.97
C PHE A 103 -4.67 20.70 26.71
N ASP A 104 -4.09 21.89 26.71
CA ASP A 104 -2.74 22.15 27.23
C ASP A 104 -1.71 21.19 26.62
N ILE A 105 -1.10 20.29 27.42
CA ILE A 105 -0.15 19.27 26.97
C ILE A 105 -0.79 17.90 26.69
N TYR A 106 -2.11 17.78 26.84
CA TYR A 106 -2.82 16.51 26.76
C TYR A 106 -3.57 16.35 25.45
N ASP A 107 -3.39 15.21 24.78
CA ASP A 107 -4.30 14.76 23.73
C ASP A 107 -5.51 14.06 24.36
N VAL A 108 -6.63 14.77 24.41
CA VAL A 108 -7.90 14.33 24.98
C VAL A 108 -8.45 13.11 24.23
N SER A 109 -8.26 13.03 22.91
CA SER A 109 -8.66 11.86 22.10
C SER A 109 -7.91 10.61 22.52
N SER A 110 -6.61 10.74 22.85
CA SER A 110 -5.81 9.62 23.35
C SER A 110 -6.23 9.21 24.76
N LEU A 111 -6.51 10.18 25.64
CA LEU A 111 -7.02 9.90 26.98
C LEU A 111 -8.38 9.17 26.96
N ALA A 112 -9.21 9.43 25.95
CA ALA A 112 -10.48 8.71 25.76
C ALA A 112 -10.26 7.25 25.35
N ARG A 113 -9.41 7.00 24.34
CA ARG A 113 -9.10 5.63 23.87
C ARG A 113 -8.45 4.78 24.95
N GLU A 114 -7.68 5.40 25.84
CA GLU A 114 -7.04 4.71 26.98
C GLU A 114 -8.00 4.52 28.17
N GLU A 115 -9.27 4.92 28.06
CA GLU A 115 -10.28 4.89 29.14
C GLU A 115 -9.84 5.70 30.39
N ARG A 116 -9.00 6.72 30.19
CA ARG A 116 -8.43 7.53 31.27
C ARG A 116 -9.23 8.79 31.58
N LEU A 117 -10.13 9.22 30.69
CA LEU A 117 -10.99 10.38 30.94
C LEU A 117 -11.79 10.29 32.26
N PRO A 118 -12.42 9.16 32.63
CA PRO A 118 -13.15 9.04 33.90
C PRO A 118 -12.26 9.13 35.14
N SER A 119 -10.96 8.83 35.01
CA SER A 119 -9.99 8.88 36.11
C SER A 119 -9.46 10.30 36.39
N LEU A 120 -9.75 11.27 35.51
CA LEU A 120 -9.30 12.64 35.67
C LEU A 120 -10.02 13.35 36.82
N LYS A 121 -9.31 14.28 37.46
CA LYS A 121 -9.89 15.11 38.52
C LYS A 121 -11.02 15.98 37.94
N VAL A 122 -12.11 16.14 38.70
CA VAL A 122 -13.28 16.97 38.34
C VAL A 122 -12.89 18.35 37.83
N LYS A 123 -11.89 18.97 38.47
CA LYS A 123 -11.38 20.29 38.08
C LYS A 123 -10.83 20.28 36.64
N MET A 124 -10.04 19.27 36.29
CA MET A 124 -9.43 19.13 34.96
C MET A 124 -10.49 18.91 33.88
N LEU A 125 -11.48 18.03 34.14
CA LEU A 125 -12.61 17.83 33.21
C LEU A 125 -13.42 19.13 33.00
N ARG A 126 -13.66 19.90 34.06
CA ARG A 126 -14.33 21.20 33.95
C ARG A 126 -13.50 22.23 33.19
N ASP A 127 -12.19 22.25 33.41
CA ASP A 127 -11.29 23.16 32.69
C ASP A 127 -11.20 22.79 31.20
N MET A 128 -11.22 21.50 30.86
CA MET A 128 -11.38 21.01 29.48
C MET A 128 -12.72 21.47 28.89
N CYS A 129 -13.85 21.26 29.56
CA CYS A 129 -15.15 21.72 29.09
C CYS A 129 -15.18 23.23 28.84
N LYS A 130 -14.55 24.04 29.70
CA LYS A 130 -14.43 25.47 29.47
C LYS A 130 -13.58 25.81 28.24
N HIS A 131 -12.47 25.10 28.04
CA HIS A 131 -11.58 25.31 26.89
C HIS A 131 -12.29 25.04 25.56
N PHE A 132 -13.14 24.02 25.50
CA PHE A 132 -13.95 23.68 24.33
C PHE A 132 -15.32 24.37 24.33
N GLU A 133 -15.54 25.38 25.18
CA GLU A 133 -16.77 26.18 25.27
C GLU A 133 -18.06 25.35 25.48
N LEU A 134 -17.95 24.22 26.18
CA LEU A 134 -19.08 23.35 26.47
C LEU A 134 -19.87 23.83 27.68
N ALA A 135 -21.20 23.90 27.54
CA ALA A 135 -22.09 24.26 28.62
C ALA A 135 -22.24 23.11 29.65
N PHE A 136 -21.98 23.41 30.92
CA PHE A 136 -22.24 22.53 32.06
C PHE A 136 -22.63 23.35 33.29
N LYS A 137 -23.34 22.75 34.26
CA LYS A 137 -23.66 23.42 35.53
C LYS A 137 -22.54 23.17 36.53
N VAL A 138 -22.19 24.20 37.31
CA VAL A 138 -21.11 24.09 38.32
C VAL A 138 -21.39 23.03 39.39
N GLN A 139 -22.67 22.74 39.63
CA GLN A 139 -23.17 21.73 40.57
C GLN A 139 -23.10 20.30 40.03
N ASP A 140 -22.84 20.12 38.74
CA ASP A 140 -22.83 18.79 38.13
C ASP A 140 -21.65 17.95 38.67
N THR A 141 -21.93 16.66 38.90
CA THR A 141 -20.92 15.65 39.21
C THR A 141 -20.10 15.32 37.97
N ASN A 142 -19.00 14.57 38.13
CA ASN A 142 -18.09 14.20 37.02
C ASN A 142 -18.78 13.62 35.78
N ALA A 143 -19.94 12.99 35.93
CA ALA A 143 -20.67 12.37 34.84
C ALA A 143 -21.07 13.37 33.74
N ALA A 144 -21.49 14.59 34.10
CA ALA A 144 -21.97 15.55 33.09
C ALA A 144 -20.83 16.18 32.26
N PRO A 145 -19.73 16.68 32.85
CA PRO A 145 -18.56 17.13 32.10
C PRO A 145 -17.93 16.02 31.26
N LEU A 146 -17.92 14.78 31.78
CA LEU A 146 -17.39 13.62 31.06
C LEU A 146 -18.23 13.28 29.83
N ALA A 147 -19.55 13.17 29.97
CA ALA A 147 -20.44 12.91 28.84
C ALA A 147 -20.31 13.99 27.75
N LYS A 148 -20.08 15.26 28.15
CA LYS A 148 -19.84 16.35 27.21
C LYS A 148 -18.50 16.24 26.49
N MET A 149 -17.44 15.82 27.18
CA MET A 149 -16.16 15.49 26.53
C MET A 149 -16.32 14.34 25.54
N GLU A 150 -17.02 13.27 25.94
CA GLU A 150 -17.27 12.12 25.06
C GLU A 150 -18.09 12.50 23.82
N GLU A 151 -19.04 13.43 23.94
CA GLU A 151 -19.80 13.99 22.81
C GLU A 151 -18.87 14.71 21.81
N VAL A 152 -17.96 15.57 22.30
CA VAL A 152 -16.98 16.26 21.44
C VAL A 152 -16.06 15.27 20.73
N ILE A 153 -15.61 14.26 21.45
CA ILE A 153 -14.67 13.26 20.93
C ILE A 153 -15.37 12.37 19.89
N SER A 154 -16.61 11.97 20.15
CA SER A 154 -17.44 11.18 19.22
C SER A 154 -17.86 11.97 17.98
N GLY A 155 -17.90 13.30 18.07
CA GLY A 155 -18.10 14.18 16.92
C GLY A 155 -16.92 14.20 15.94
N CYS A 156 -15.74 13.76 16.35
CA CYS A 156 -14.61 13.54 15.45
C CYS A 156 -14.82 12.22 14.71
N GLY A 157 -14.88 12.23 13.37
CA GLY A 157 -14.81 11.01 12.53
C GLY A 157 -13.48 10.24 12.62
N CYS A 158 -12.68 10.57 13.64
CA CYS A 158 -11.35 10.10 13.99
C CYS A 158 -11.38 9.20 15.24
N TYR A 159 -12.52 9.17 15.95
CA TYR A 159 -12.74 8.37 17.16
C TYR A 159 -13.29 6.96 16.87
N SER A 160 -13.72 6.70 15.62
CA SER A 160 -14.12 5.38 15.12
C SER A 160 -12.95 4.55 14.62
#